data_AF-A0A960VKL1-F1
#
_entry.id   AF-A0A960VKL1-F1
#
_cell.length_a   1.000
_cell.length_b   1.000
_cell.length_c   1.000
_cell.angle_alpha   90.00
_cell.angle_beta   90.00
_cell.angle_gamma   90.00
#
_symmetry.space_group_name_H-M   'P 1'
#
loop_
_entity.id
_entity.type
_entity.pdbx_description
1 polymer ?
#
loop_
_entity_poly.entity_id
_entity_poly.type
_entity_poly.pdbx_seq_one_letter_code
_entity_poly.pdbx_strand_id
1 'polypeptide(L)'
;MTCSGIPDPTSARRGWGLLVPPLLLAALLGAGGCAGRRPAPCAERPPTTYVADEDSLGLAAFLALPDAAQERRLRLAAAEQRAADRADRPDQRLRHLIAAAGLAPSDPEPWLDQARVWRWVGDYLRTNACLDAAAAAVRAWDPDSPLARSRPAAAKADATLETALLNAWLHYDRAEWREARQWVRAAQRVEAGNTAVLRLRGLVEASLGSMGMAEDMARDLRRRDPFTTDVPWITSRIDTARGRHRAAYNSVYDLRPDEAHAAECYRDMGRAAEQVGDFSTASKWYRESLAALPLTANDCLRQVAHGRISDAAGRHPLPFWLAFGRYYVTGSLSAYLGYAFERFESAATDAEREEWGGLAVNAAGICVRLEMEKPEARRLRGLVFAGTGRNDRAIDDLRAAAEGFPVGAPELPGLEAEIGHLYLLNEDHVRAEEHLARALALDSEVARTWSDMGLVHVMARDEAAATAAFDQALALDPALTIAWYNRGLMRLHAGDLEGAEADLGRAAALAPENAEIGRLLQQVALKRRQGER
;
A
#
# COMPACT_ATOMS: atom_id res chain seq x y z
N MET A 1 38.42 13.44 -21.26
CA MET A 1 38.12 12.64 -22.48
C MET A 1 37.16 11.53 -22.05
N THR A 2 35.90 11.88 -21.79
CA THR A 2 34.76 11.81 -22.74
C THR A 2 34.59 10.40 -23.32
N CYS A 3 33.73 9.61 -22.68
CA CYS A 3 32.94 8.59 -23.36
C CYS A 3 31.47 8.97 -23.19
N SER A 4 30.87 9.23 -24.34
CA SER A 4 29.58 9.82 -24.64
C SER A 4 28.54 8.74 -24.95
N GLY A 5 27.27 9.05 -24.71
CA GLY A 5 26.14 8.41 -25.39
C GLY A 5 25.31 7.43 -24.57
N ILE A 6 24.52 7.94 -23.62
CA ILE A 6 23.34 7.24 -23.11
C ILE A 6 22.17 7.62 -24.06
N PRO A 7 21.44 6.67 -24.68
CA PRO A 7 20.21 6.99 -25.36
C PRO A 7 19.07 7.18 -24.34
N ASP A 8 18.37 8.27 -24.53
CA ASP A 8 17.17 8.76 -23.84
C ASP A 8 16.01 7.73 -23.90
N PRO A 9 15.38 7.31 -22.79
CA PRO A 9 14.24 6.42 -22.82
C PRO A 9 12.93 7.20 -22.98
N THR A 10 12.78 7.87 -24.12
CA THR A 10 11.51 8.44 -24.60
C THR A 10 10.99 7.59 -25.75
N SER A 11 10.52 6.36 -25.47
CA SER A 11 9.59 5.59 -26.33
C SER A 11 9.42 4.14 -25.85
N ALA A 12 8.54 3.92 -24.87
CA ALA A 12 7.84 2.64 -24.70
C ALA A 12 6.77 2.81 -23.61
N ARG A 13 5.80 3.71 -23.83
CA ARG A 13 4.55 3.66 -23.07
C ARG A 13 3.85 2.37 -23.49
N ARG A 14 3.87 1.34 -22.64
CA ARG A 14 2.83 0.30 -22.68
C ARG A 14 1.52 1.01 -22.36
N GLY A 15 0.76 1.29 -23.41
CA GLY A 15 -0.54 1.91 -23.33
C GLY A 15 -1.45 1.08 -22.43
N TRP A 16 -2.14 1.75 -21.54
CA TRP A 16 -3.25 1.22 -20.79
C TRP A 16 -4.30 0.76 -21.81
N GLY A 17 -4.40 -0.56 -21.96
CA GLY A 17 -5.48 -1.24 -22.67
C GLY A 17 -6.56 -1.62 -21.67
N LEU A 18 -7.34 -0.63 -21.24
CA LEU A 18 -8.65 -0.85 -20.63
C LEU A 18 -9.68 -0.36 -21.65
N LEU A 19 -10.20 -1.32 -22.42
CA LEU A 19 -11.39 -1.14 -23.23
C LEU A 19 -12.58 -0.91 -22.29
N VAL A 20 -13.37 0.13 -22.56
CA VAL A 20 -14.69 0.33 -21.95
C VAL A 20 -15.55 -0.92 -22.24
N PRO A 21 -16.25 -1.52 -21.27
CA PRO A 21 -17.09 -2.68 -21.54
C PRO A 21 -18.46 -2.23 -22.09
N PRO A 22 -19.02 -2.90 -23.12
CA PRO A 22 -20.43 -2.79 -23.41
C PRO A 22 -21.25 -3.74 -22.51
N LEU A 23 -22.35 -3.23 -21.95
CA LEU A 23 -23.37 -3.97 -21.21
C LEU A 23 -24.15 -4.97 -22.09
N LEU A 24 -24.58 -6.09 -21.46
CA LEU A 24 -25.66 -7.06 -21.79
C LEU A 24 -25.42 -8.14 -22.89
N LEU A 25 -25.26 -9.42 -22.50
CA LEU A 25 -26.31 -10.47 -22.35
C LEU A 25 -25.78 -11.94 -22.54
N ALA A 26 -25.87 -12.73 -21.45
CA ALA A 26 -26.10 -14.18 -21.27
C ALA A 26 -25.41 -15.32 -22.10
N ALA A 27 -24.68 -16.17 -21.36
CA ALA A 27 -24.86 -17.63 -21.16
C ALA A 27 -24.42 -18.71 -22.20
N LEU A 28 -23.65 -19.68 -21.67
CA LEU A 28 -23.65 -21.16 -21.86
C LEU A 28 -22.34 -21.84 -22.33
N LEU A 29 -21.86 -22.75 -21.45
CA LEU A 29 -21.11 -24.02 -21.67
C LEU A 29 -19.65 -23.88 -22.12
N GLY A 30 -18.66 -24.66 -21.66
CA GLY A 30 -18.61 -25.86 -20.85
C GLY A 30 -17.18 -26.44 -20.99
N ALA A 31 -16.74 -27.15 -19.95
CA ALA A 31 -15.46 -27.83 -19.72
C ALA A 31 -14.64 -28.34 -20.93
N GLY A 32 -13.30 -28.34 -20.77
CA GLY A 32 -12.39 -29.18 -21.54
C GLY A 32 -10.92 -28.80 -21.34
N GLY A 33 -10.20 -29.55 -20.49
CA GLY A 33 -8.80 -29.28 -20.14
C GLY A 33 -7.74 -29.84 -21.09
N CYS A 34 -6.50 -29.62 -20.63
CA CYS A 34 -5.27 -30.39 -20.80
C CYS A 34 -4.16 -29.82 -21.71
N ALA A 35 -3.09 -29.43 -20.99
CA ALA A 35 -1.70 -29.88 -21.14
C ALA A 35 -0.80 -29.27 -22.23
N GLY A 36 0.19 -28.50 -21.75
CA GLY A 36 1.59 -28.89 -21.96
C GLY A 36 2.53 -27.81 -22.53
N ARG A 37 3.33 -27.19 -21.65
CA ARG A 37 4.81 -27.16 -21.71
C ARG A 37 5.36 -26.32 -20.56
N ARG A 38 6.20 -26.95 -19.73
CA ARG A 38 6.87 -26.37 -18.55
C ARG A 38 8.02 -25.44 -18.96
N PRO A 39 8.16 -24.24 -18.37
CA PRO A 39 9.45 -23.58 -18.21
C PRO A 39 10.19 -24.13 -16.97
N ALA A 40 11.52 -24.04 -16.98
CA ALA A 40 12.42 -24.53 -15.95
C ALA A 40 12.12 -23.93 -14.56
N PRO A 41 12.31 -24.69 -13.46
CA PRO A 41 11.98 -24.20 -12.13
C PRO A 41 13.00 -23.13 -11.72
N CYS A 42 12.58 -21.87 -11.73
CA CYS A 42 13.00 -20.99 -10.63
C CYS A 42 12.61 -21.72 -9.36
N ALA A 43 13.56 -21.92 -8.44
CA ALA A 43 13.27 -22.52 -7.15
C ALA A 43 12.17 -21.69 -6.47
N GLU A 44 10.92 -22.12 -6.62
CA GLU A 44 9.82 -21.79 -5.74
C GLU A 44 10.33 -22.15 -4.35
N ARG A 45 10.73 -21.13 -3.58
CA ARG A 45 10.83 -21.33 -2.14
C ARG A 45 9.44 -21.79 -1.72
N PRO A 46 9.32 -22.92 -1.00
CA PRO A 46 8.02 -23.37 -0.55
C PRO A 46 7.36 -22.23 0.21
N PRO A 47 6.03 -22.12 0.16
CA PRO A 47 5.34 -21.20 1.04
C PRO A 47 5.87 -21.39 2.45
N THR A 48 6.18 -20.29 3.15
CA THR A 48 6.44 -20.30 4.61
C THR A 48 5.16 -20.60 5.39
N THR A 49 4.25 -21.38 4.82
CA THR A 49 3.35 -22.22 5.59
C THR A 49 4.22 -23.25 6.27
N TYR A 50 4.49 -23.02 7.55
CA TYR A 50 4.69 -24.12 8.48
C TYR A 50 3.66 -25.20 8.14
N VAL A 51 4.13 -26.35 7.68
CA VAL A 51 3.33 -27.57 7.69
C VAL A 51 3.18 -27.88 9.16
N ALA A 52 1.99 -27.65 9.69
CA ALA A 52 1.62 -28.15 11.00
C ALA A 52 1.96 -29.64 11.01
N ASP A 53 3.00 -30.02 11.76
CA ASP A 53 3.08 -31.39 12.23
C ASP A 53 1.78 -31.67 13.00
N GLU A 54 1.36 -32.94 12.98
CA GLU A 54 0.10 -33.51 13.49
C GLU A 54 -0.26 -33.12 14.95
N ASP A 55 0.61 -32.37 15.63
CA ASP A 55 0.51 -31.91 17.00
C ASP A 55 0.02 -30.46 17.18
N SER A 56 -0.20 -29.63 16.15
CA SER A 56 -0.69 -28.25 16.36
C SER A 56 -2.21 -28.19 16.63
N LEU A 57 -2.61 -27.71 17.81
CA LEU A 57 -4.03 -27.61 18.20
C LEU A 57 -4.52 -26.16 18.15
N GLY A 58 -5.77 -25.96 17.73
CA GLY A 58 -6.46 -24.69 17.96
C GLY A 58 -6.77 -24.49 19.45
N LEU A 59 -6.95 -23.24 19.89
CA LEU A 59 -7.19 -22.88 21.30
C LEU A 59 -8.30 -23.72 21.95
N ALA A 60 -9.46 -23.86 21.29
CA ALA A 60 -10.58 -24.64 21.82
C ALA A 60 -10.24 -26.13 22.00
N ALA A 61 -9.52 -26.72 21.04
CA ALA A 61 -9.11 -28.12 21.12
C ALA A 61 -8.05 -28.34 22.21
N PHE A 62 -7.15 -27.37 22.41
CA PHE A 62 -6.17 -27.41 23.48
C PHE A 62 -6.84 -27.34 24.87
N LEU A 63 -7.78 -26.41 25.07
CA LEU A 63 -8.48 -26.24 26.36
C LEU A 63 -9.34 -27.46 26.72
N ALA A 64 -9.76 -28.25 25.74
CA ALA A 64 -10.49 -29.50 25.96
C ALA A 64 -9.60 -30.68 26.40
N LEU A 65 -8.28 -30.53 26.36
CA LEU A 65 -7.35 -31.58 26.81
C LEU A 65 -7.39 -31.73 28.34
N PRO A 66 -7.11 -32.94 28.87
CA PRO A 66 -6.85 -33.11 30.29
C PRO A 66 -5.65 -32.28 30.76
N ASP A 67 -5.68 -31.79 32.00
CA ASP A 67 -4.60 -30.99 32.62
C ASP A 67 -3.20 -31.55 32.40
N ALA A 68 -3.01 -32.85 32.59
CA ALA A 68 -1.70 -33.51 32.41
C ALA A 68 -1.17 -33.39 30.97
N ALA A 69 -2.06 -33.42 29.97
CA ALA A 69 -1.68 -33.26 28.57
C ALA A 69 -1.38 -31.78 28.25
N GLN A 70 -2.16 -30.85 28.80
CA GLN A 70 -1.88 -29.42 28.68
C GLN A 70 -0.50 -29.07 29.30
N GLU A 71 -0.21 -29.57 30.50
CA GLU A 71 1.08 -29.36 31.18
C GLU A 71 2.27 -29.87 30.36
N ARG A 72 2.16 -31.06 29.76
CA ARG A 72 3.23 -31.61 28.91
C ARG A 72 3.50 -30.69 27.73
N ARG A 73 2.45 -30.20 27.08
CA ARG A 73 2.57 -29.30 25.92
C ARG A 73 3.13 -27.93 26.30
N LEU A 74 2.70 -27.36 27.43
CA LEU A 74 3.26 -26.12 27.98
C LEU A 74 4.76 -26.22 28.24
N ARG A 75 5.24 -27.36 28.77
CA ARG A 75 6.68 -27.60 28.96
C ARG A 75 7.46 -27.65 27.66
N LEU A 76 6.89 -28.24 26.60
CA LEU A 76 7.49 -28.28 25.27
C LEU A 76 7.51 -26.87 24.64
N ALA A 77 6.41 -26.13 24.74
CA ALA A 77 6.34 -24.75 24.28
C ALA A 77 7.38 -23.85 24.96
N ALA A 78 7.59 -24.00 26.27
CA ALA A 78 8.64 -23.29 26.99
C ALA A 78 10.06 -23.70 26.58
N ALA A 79 10.26 -24.92 26.04
CA ALA A 79 11.54 -25.33 25.47
C ALA A 79 11.78 -24.65 24.10
N GLU A 80 10.75 -24.62 23.24
CA GLU A 80 10.78 -23.91 21.96
C GLU A 80 11.01 -22.40 22.16
N GLN A 81 10.34 -21.78 23.12
CA GLN A 81 10.56 -20.37 23.46
C GLN A 81 12.02 -20.07 23.83
N ARG A 82 12.62 -20.92 24.69
CA ARG A 82 14.05 -20.81 25.05
C ARG A 82 14.98 -21.06 23.87
N ALA A 83 14.59 -21.89 22.91
CA ALA A 83 15.33 -22.08 21.67
C ALA A 83 15.24 -20.83 20.78
N ALA A 84 14.07 -20.19 20.71
CA ALA A 84 13.87 -18.93 20.02
C ALA A 84 14.76 -17.82 20.60
N ASP A 85 14.87 -17.72 21.92
CA ASP A 85 15.70 -16.71 22.60
C ASP A 85 17.20 -16.86 22.29
N ARG A 86 17.65 -18.10 22.01
CA ARG A 86 19.04 -18.43 21.67
C ARG A 86 19.31 -18.42 20.17
N ALA A 87 18.29 -18.24 19.34
CA ALA A 87 18.44 -18.33 17.90
C ALA A 87 19.06 -17.03 17.34
N ASP A 88 20.24 -17.15 16.73
CA ASP A 88 20.94 -16.03 16.11
C ASP A 88 20.25 -15.56 14.82
N ARG A 89 19.55 -16.47 14.12
CA ARG A 89 18.87 -16.17 12.85
C ARG A 89 17.39 -15.84 13.06
N PRO A 90 16.87 -14.74 12.47
CA PRO A 90 15.45 -14.38 12.60
C PRO A 90 14.48 -15.45 12.08
N ASP A 91 14.84 -16.17 11.02
CA ASP A 91 14.02 -17.24 10.46
C ASP A 91 13.97 -18.49 11.37
N GLN A 92 15.03 -18.75 12.13
CA GLN A 92 15.07 -19.82 13.12
C GLN A 92 14.26 -19.42 14.36
N ARG A 93 14.47 -18.19 14.83
CA ARG A 93 13.70 -17.61 15.94
C ARG A 93 12.20 -17.69 15.67
N LEU A 94 11.74 -17.21 14.51
CA LEU A 94 10.33 -17.29 14.12
C LEU A 94 9.79 -18.72 14.07
N ARG A 95 10.57 -19.67 13.55
CA ARG A 95 10.16 -21.09 13.53
C ARG A 95 9.91 -21.63 14.95
N HIS A 96 10.81 -21.35 15.87
CA HIS A 96 10.66 -21.76 17.27
C HIS A 96 9.46 -21.06 17.94
N LEU A 97 9.24 -19.78 17.69
CA LEU A 97 8.07 -19.06 18.23
C LEU A 97 6.74 -19.60 17.67
N ILE A 98 6.68 -19.91 16.37
CA ILE A 98 5.50 -20.53 15.73
C ILE A 98 5.23 -21.91 16.35
N ALA A 99 6.27 -22.72 16.54
CA ALA A 99 6.16 -24.02 17.18
C ALA A 99 5.66 -23.90 18.63
N ALA A 100 6.23 -22.97 19.42
CA ALA A 100 5.81 -22.70 20.79
C ALA A 100 4.31 -22.34 20.86
N ALA A 101 3.84 -21.46 19.97
CA ALA A 101 2.44 -21.05 19.90
C ALA A 101 1.49 -22.18 19.47
N GLY A 102 1.90 -23.03 18.53
CA GLY A 102 1.11 -24.22 18.13
C GLY A 102 1.04 -25.28 19.24
N LEU A 103 2.09 -25.40 20.05
CA LEU A 103 2.15 -26.31 21.19
C LEU A 103 1.26 -25.84 22.35
N ALA A 104 1.29 -24.54 22.67
CA ALA A 104 0.53 -23.94 23.76
C ALA A 104 -0.26 -22.70 23.30
N PRO A 105 -1.35 -22.88 22.54
CA PRO A 105 -2.15 -21.77 22.02
C PRO A 105 -2.84 -20.95 23.12
N SER A 106 -2.98 -21.49 24.34
CA SER A 106 -3.51 -20.78 25.51
C SER A 106 -2.50 -19.85 26.17
N ASP A 107 -1.21 -19.96 25.85
CA ASP A 107 -0.16 -19.09 26.37
C ASP A 107 -0.03 -17.85 25.48
N PRO A 108 -0.29 -16.63 25.98
CA PRO A 108 -0.20 -15.43 25.16
C PRO A 108 1.24 -15.04 24.80
N GLU A 109 2.25 -15.46 25.56
CA GLU A 109 3.63 -14.96 25.39
C GLU A 109 4.24 -15.29 24.01
N PRO A 110 4.20 -16.55 23.51
CA PRO A 110 4.72 -16.87 22.17
C PRO A 110 4.03 -16.08 21.06
N TRP A 111 2.73 -15.79 21.20
CA TRP A 111 1.99 -14.95 20.24
C TRP A 111 2.44 -13.49 20.30
N LEU A 112 2.66 -12.93 21.49
CA LEU A 112 3.14 -11.57 21.68
C LEU A 112 4.55 -11.39 21.12
N ASP A 113 5.44 -12.37 21.30
CA ASP A 113 6.78 -12.34 20.71
C ASP A 113 6.76 -12.45 19.19
N GLN A 114 5.90 -13.30 18.62
CA GLN A 114 5.69 -13.30 17.17
C GLN A 114 5.15 -11.97 16.69
N ALA A 115 4.17 -11.38 17.38
CA ALA A 115 3.61 -10.08 17.03
C ALA A 115 4.68 -8.99 17.03
N ARG A 116 5.58 -8.96 18.03
CA ARG A 116 6.75 -8.07 18.04
C ARG A 116 7.58 -8.24 16.78
N VAL A 117 8.01 -9.47 16.47
CA VAL A 117 8.85 -9.74 15.30
C VAL A 117 8.13 -9.35 14.01
N TRP A 118 6.89 -9.79 13.80
CA TRP A 118 6.11 -9.49 12.60
C TRP A 118 5.82 -8.00 12.43
N ARG A 119 5.58 -7.27 13.54
CA ARG A 119 5.41 -5.81 13.50
C ARG A 119 6.68 -5.11 13.04
N TRP A 120 7.84 -5.59 13.51
CA TRP A 120 9.16 -5.06 13.12
C TRP A 120 9.50 -5.32 11.66
N VAL A 121 9.20 -6.52 11.17
CA VAL A 121 9.24 -6.83 9.74
C VAL A 121 7.94 -6.47 9.05
N GLY A 122 7.14 -5.57 9.67
CA GLY A 122 5.81 -5.05 9.36
C GLY A 122 4.92 -5.80 8.39
N ASP A 123 4.89 -7.11 8.58
CA ASP A 123 3.82 -7.97 8.13
C ASP A 123 2.63 -7.77 9.07
N TYR A 124 1.92 -6.65 8.88
CA TYR A 124 0.82 -6.25 9.76
C TYR A 124 -0.35 -7.25 9.76
N LEU A 125 -0.49 -8.07 8.71
CA LEU A 125 -1.47 -9.15 8.69
C LEU A 125 -1.11 -10.24 9.68
N ARG A 126 0.14 -10.72 9.64
CA ARG A 126 0.62 -11.69 10.63
C ARG A 126 0.70 -11.09 12.04
N THR A 127 1.05 -9.82 12.17
CA THR A 127 0.98 -9.11 13.47
C THR A 127 -0.44 -9.14 14.03
N ASN A 128 -1.46 -8.75 13.24
CA ASN A 128 -2.86 -8.79 13.67
C ASN A 128 -3.26 -10.20 14.11
N ALA A 129 -2.98 -11.22 13.29
CA ALA A 129 -3.33 -12.60 13.61
C ALA A 129 -2.71 -13.07 14.95
N CYS A 130 -1.43 -12.73 15.20
CA CYS A 130 -0.78 -13.04 16.46
C CYS A 130 -1.41 -12.28 17.64
N LEU A 131 -1.75 -11.00 17.46
CA LEU A 131 -2.39 -10.20 18.52
C LEU A 131 -3.82 -10.67 18.83
N ASP A 132 -4.57 -11.11 17.82
CA ASP A 132 -5.89 -11.71 18.00
C ASP A 132 -5.80 -13.03 18.78
N ALA A 133 -4.81 -13.86 18.46
CA ALA A 133 -4.53 -15.11 19.19
C ALA A 133 -4.11 -14.82 20.63
N ALA A 134 -3.21 -13.86 20.87
CA ALA A 134 -2.82 -13.43 22.21
C ALA A 134 -4.03 -12.91 23.01
N ALA A 135 -4.88 -12.08 22.40
CA ALA A 135 -6.08 -11.57 23.05
C ALA A 135 -7.08 -12.69 23.36
N ALA A 136 -7.20 -13.70 22.49
CA ALA A 136 -8.03 -14.87 22.75
C ALA A 136 -7.49 -15.72 23.92
N ALA A 137 -6.18 -15.94 23.97
CA ALA A 137 -5.50 -16.60 25.08
C ALA A 137 -5.71 -15.86 26.41
N VAL A 138 -5.54 -14.54 26.44
CA VAL A 138 -5.80 -13.71 27.63
C VAL A 138 -7.27 -13.81 28.09
N ARG A 139 -8.23 -13.79 27.15
CA ARG A 139 -9.66 -13.95 27.48
C ARG A 139 -9.98 -15.33 28.04
N ALA A 140 -9.35 -16.37 27.51
CA ALA A 140 -9.51 -17.75 27.95
C ALA A 140 -8.68 -18.09 29.20
N TRP A 141 -7.91 -17.14 29.74
CA TRP A 141 -7.05 -17.38 30.90
C TRP A 141 -7.86 -17.69 32.15
N ASP A 142 -7.84 -18.97 32.52
CA ASP A 142 -8.41 -19.52 33.74
C ASP A 142 -7.36 -19.54 34.88
N PRO A 143 -7.62 -18.89 36.04
CA PRO A 143 -6.73 -18.89 37.19
C PRO A 143 -6.35 -20.28 37.71
N ASP A 144 -7.20 -21.28 37.51
CA ASP A 144 -6.96 -22.64 38.00
C ASP A 144 -6.25 -23.52 36.96
N SER A 145 -6.02 -23.01 35.74
CA SER A 145 -5.39 -23.78 34.66
C SER A 145 -3.92 -24.15 34.92
N PRO A 146 -3.42 -25.22 34.28
CA PRO A 146 -1.99 -25.55 34.24
C PRO A 146 -1.06 -24.37 33.91
N LEU A 147 -1.47 -23.52 32.96
CA LEU A 147 -0.70 -22.34 32.56
C LEU A 147 -0.58 -21.37 33.73
N ALA A 148 -1.70 -21.01 34.36
CA ALA A 148 -1.72 -20.06 35.47
C ALA A 148 -0.86 -20.52 36.65
N ARG A 149 -0.87 -21.83 36.97
CA ARG A 149 -0.02 -22.42 38.01
C ARG A 149 1.48 -22.34 37.70
N SER A 150 1.84 -22.31 36.41
CA SER A 150 3.24 -22.26 35.95
C SER A 150 3.80 -20.85 35.77
N ARG A 151 2.95 -19.82 35.89
CA ARG A 151 3.28 -18.42 35.60
C ARG A 151 3.20 -17.54 36.85
N PRO A 152 3.92 -16.40 36.88
CA PRO A 152 3.74 -15.41 37.94
C PRO A 152 2.29 -14.92 38.04
N ALA A 153 1.86 -14.52 39.23
CA ALA A 153 0.49 -14.03 39.47
C ALA A 153 0.11 -12.81 38.60
N ALA A 154 1.10 -11.99 38.23
CA ALA A 154 0.92 -10.83 37.36
C ALA A 154 0.81 -11.18 35.86
N ALA A 155 1.14 -12.41 35.44
CA ALA A 155 1.32 -12.76 34.02
C ALA A 155 0.09 -12.47 33.15
N LYS A 156 -1.13 -12.69 33.67
CA LYS A 156 -2.35 -12.32 32.94
C LYS A 156 -2.46 -10.81 32.74
N ALA A 157 -2.17 -10.02 33.78
CA ALA A 157 -2.22 -8.57 33.72
C ALA A 157 -1.14 -8.03 32.77
N ASP A 158 0.09 -8.56 32.87
CA ASP A 158 1.22 -8.20 32.00
C ASP A 158 0.90 -8.52 30.54
N ALA A 159 0.39 -9.73 30.25
CA ALA A 159 -0.03 -10.12 28.90
C ALA A 159 -1.20 -9.25 28.39
N THR A 160 -2.14 -8.86 29.27
CA THR A 160 -3.24 -7.95 28.90
C THR A 160 -2.72 -6.57 28.53
N LEU A 161 -1.82 -6.02 29.34
CA LEU A 161 -1.18 -4.73 29.12
C LEU A 161 -0.38 -4.75 27.81
N GLU A 162 0.44 -5.77 27.62
CA GLU A 162 1.30 -5.91 26.45
C GLU A 162 0.50 -6.14 25.16
N THR A 163 -0.56 -6.95 25.20
CA THR A 163 -1.50 -7.11 24.07
C THR A 163 -2.09 -5.76 23.68
N ALA A 164 -2.52 -4.97 24.66
CA ALA A 164 -3.10 -3.65 24.40
C ALA A 164 -2.06 -2.65 23.85
N LEU A 165 -0.84 -2.65 24.39
CA LEU A 165 0.25 -1.79 23.92
C LEU A 165 0.68 -2.14 22.49
N LEU A 166 0.85 -3.42 22.16
CA LEU A 166 1.23 -3.83 20.80
C LEU A 166 0.13 -3.54 19.79
N ASN A 167 -1.14 -3.74 20.15
CA ASN A 167 -2.25 -3.30 19.29
C ASN A 167 -2.23 -1.79 19.08
N ALA A 168 -2.05 -1.01 20.15
CA ALA A 168 -1.98 0.44 20.06
C ALA A 168 -0.81 0.89 19.16
N TRP A 169 0.36 0.25 19.27
CA TRP A 169 1.52 0.50 18.42
C TRP A 169 1.29 0.10 16.97
N LEU A 170 0.67 -1.05 16.71
CA LEU A 170 0.34 -1.50 15.36
C LEU A 170 -0.61 -0.50 14.65
N HIS A 171 -1.63 -0.02 15.35
CA HIS A 171 -2.51 1.01 14.82
C HIS A 171 -1.78 2.34 14.66
N TYR A 172 -0.87 2.69 15.58
CA TYR A 172 -0.03 3.88 15.46
C TYR A 172 0.90 3.82 14.24
N ASP A 173 1.57 2.71 13.97
CA ASP A 173 2.45 2.56 12.80
C ASP A 173 1.67 2.68 11.49
N ARG A 174 0.43 2.18 11.47
CA ARG A 174 -0.50 2.36 10.35
C ARG A 174 -1.15 3.73 10.32
N ALA A 175 -0.81 4.65 11.21
CA ALA A 175 -1.45 5.95 11.33
C ALA A 175 -2.96 5.91 11.61
N GLU A 176 -3.47 4.82 12.16
CA GLU A 176 -4.87 4.61 12.58
C GLU A 176 -5.06 5.15 14.01
N TRP A 177 -4.94 6.48 14.16
CA TRP A 177 -4.79 7.11 15.47
C TRP A 177 -6.00 6.92 16.41
N ARG A 178 -7.21 6.81 15.86
CA ARG A 178 -8.44 6.66 16.66
C ARG A 178 -8.52 5.28 17.29
N GLU A 179 -8.16 4.27 16.51
CA GLU A 179 -8.06 2.87 16.90
C GLU A 179 -6.92 2.70 17.92
N ALA A 180 -5.76 3.28 17.64
CA ALA A 180 -4.63 3.31 18.58
C ALA A 180 -5.05 3.89 19.94
N ARG A 181 -5.82 4.98 19.95
CA ARG A 181 -6.33 5.61 21.19
C ARG A 181 -7.22 4.67 22.01
N GLN A 182 -8.03 3.83 21.36
CA GLN A 182 -8.89 2.87 22.07
C GLN A 182 -8.05 1.82 22.80
N TRP A 183 -7.02 1.32 22.14
CA TRP A 183 -6.07 0.36 22.72
C TRP A 183 -5.20 0.97 23.81
N VAL A 184 -4.75 2.21 23.65
CA VAL A 184 -4.09 2.97 24.74
C VAL A 184 -5.00 3.05 25.97
N ARG A 185 -6.30 3.36 25.79
CA ARG A 185 -7.26 3.37 26.91
C ARG A 185 -7.47 1.99 27.53
N ALA A 186 -7.33 0.92 26.76
CA ALA A 186 -7.34 -0.44 27.31
C ALA A 186 -6.12 -0.71 28.18
N ALA A 187 -4.92 -0.35 27.70
CA ALA A 187 -3.67 -0.45 28.46
C ALA A 187 -3.72 0.39 29.75
N GLN A 188 -4.25 1.61 29.68
CA GLN A 188 -4.44 2.49 30.84
C GLN A 188 -5.34 1.90 31.94
N ARG A 189 -6.33 1.08 31.57
CA ARG A 189 -7.20 0.41 32.56
C ARG A 189 -6.48 -0.68 33.33
N VAL A 190 -5.40 -1.25 32.76
CA VAL A 190 -4.55 -2.21 33.44
C VAL A 190 -3.54 -1.48 34.31
N GLU A 191 -2.78 -0.56 33.71
CA GLU A 191 -1.72 0.16 34.42
C GLU A 191 -1.56 1.60 33.92
N ALA A 192 -2.35 2.54 34.49
CA ALA A 192 -2.35 3.94 34.08
C ALA A 192 -0.99 4.66 34.28
N GLY A 193 -0.18 4.20 35.24
CA GLY A 193 1.12 4.78 35.58
C GLY A 193 2.27 4.31 34.70
N ASN A 194 2.03 3.34 33.80
CA ASN A 194 3.08 2.76 32.97
C ASN A 194 3.64 3.80 31.97
N THR A 195 4.96 3.91 31.87
CA THR A 195 5.63 4.91 31.02
C THR A 195 5.36 4.67 29.53
N ALA A 196 5.29 3.42 29.08
CA ALA A 196 4.96 3.08 27.69
C ALA A 196 3.53 3.52 27.32
N VAL A 197 2.60 3.40 28.28
CA VAL A 197 1.22 3.87 28.12
C VAL A 197 1.16 5.39 27.98
N LEU A 198 1.86 6.13 28.85
CA LEU A 198 1.93 7.59 28.78
C LEU A 198 2.58 8.08 27.48
N ARG A 199 3.68 7.43 27.06
CA ARG A 199 4.39 7.70 25.81
C ARG A 199 3.45 7.56 24.61
N LEU A 200 2.84 6.38 24.46
CA LEU A 200 2.00 6.10 23.31
C LEU A 200 0.74 6.97 23.29
N ARG A 201 0.18 7.28 24.47
CA ARG A 201 -0.92 8.25 24.58
C ARG A 201 -0.48 9.64 24.10
N GLY A 202 0.66 10.14 24.54
CA GLY A 202 1.18 11.43 24.11
C GLY A 202 1.35 11.51 22.59
N LEU A 203 1.95 10.47 21.99
CA LEU A 203 2.13 10.37 20.54
C LEU A 203 0.80 10.30 19.76
N VAL A 204 -0.15 9.49 20.23
CA VAL A 204 -1.47 9.32 19.61
C VAL A 204 -2.30 10.61 19.71
N GLU A 205 -2.36 11.23 20.89
CA GLU A 205 -3.13 12.46 21.08
C GLU A 205 -2.52 13.63 20.30
N ALA A 206 -1.18 13.70 20.19
CA ALA A 206 -0.51 14.66 19.32
C ALA A 206 -0.92 14.47 17.86
N SER A 207 -0.93 13.22 17.39
CA SER A 207 -1.29 12.86 16.01
C SER A 207 -2.78 13.08 15.71
N LEU A 208 -3.64 13.05 16.73
CA LEU A 208 -5.07 13.41 16.63
C LEU A 208 -5.35 14.91 16.71
N GLY A 209 -4.33 15.75 16.93
CA GLY A 209 -4.50 17.20 17.12
C GLY A 209 -5.01 17.59 18.51
N SER A 210 -4.90 16.71 19.50
CA SER A 210 -5.24 16.99 20.91
C SER A 210 -4.01 17.48 21.67
N MET A 211 -3.41 18.61 21.23
CA MET A 211 -2.09 19.06 21.70
C MET A 211 -2.03 19.27 23.22
N GLY A 212 -3.09 19.80 23.84
CA GLY A 212 -3.10 20.00 25.30
C GLY A 212 -2.94 18.69 26.07
N MET A 213 -3.63 17.63 25.65
CA MET A 213 -3.48 16.30 26.26
C MET A 213 -2.08 15.72 26.00
N ALA A 214 -1.53 15.91 24.80
CA ALA A 214 -0.17 15.46 24.50
C ALA A 214 0.89 16.18 25.35
N GLU A 215 0.76 17.50 25.53
CA GLU A 215 1.62 18.30 26.39
C GLU A 215 1.52 17.87 27.86
N ASP A 216 0.32 17.51 28.32
CA ASP A 216 0.12 16.97 29.67
C ASP A 216 0.82 15.63 29.85
N MET A 217 0.71 14.70 28.89
CA MET A 217 1.43 13.42 28.93
C MET A 217 2.95 13.61 28.90
N ALA A 218 3.45 14.54 28.09
CA ALA A 218 4.86 14.89 28.06
C ALA A 218 5.35 15.47 29.40
N ARG A 219 4.53 16.31 30.06
CA ARG A 219 4.84 16.86 31.39
C ARG A 219 4.87 15.77 32.46
N ASP A 220 3.91 14.84 32.40
CA ASP A 220 3.86 13.68 33.31
C ASP A 220 5.07 12.76 33.14
N LEU A 221 5.45 12.46 31.90
CA LEU A 221 6.65 11.67 31.61
C LEU A 221 7.91 12.36 32.16
N ARG A 222 8.08 13.66 31.89
CA ARG A 222 9.23 14.42 32.39
C ARG A 222 9.33 14.45 33.91
N ARG A 223 8.19 14.46 34.61
CA ARG A 223 8.16 14.39 36.08
C ARG A 223 8.61 13.03 36.62
N ARG A 224 8.31 11.96 35.90
CA ARG A 224 8.65 10.58 36.28
C ARG A 224 10.08 10.22 35.90
N ASP A 225 10.48 10.62 34.70
CA ASP A 225 11.82 10.41 34.15
C ASP A 225 12.28 11.70 33.45
N PRO A 226 13.10 12.54 34.11
CA PRO A 226 13.61 13.77 33.52
C PRO A 226 14.52 13.56 32.31
N PHE A 227 15.08 12.37 32.13
CA PHE A 227 16.05 12.05 31.07
C PHE A 227 15.42 11.27 29.91
N THR A 228 14.10 11.02 29.97
CA THR A 228 13.40 10.29 28.92
C THR A 228 13.53 10.98 27.56
N THR A 229 13.82 10.19 26.52
CA THR A 229 13.84 10.67 25.13
C THR A 229 12.43 10.82 24.55
N ASP A 230 11.40 10.33 25.24
CA ASP A 230 10.00 10.31 24.79
C ASP A 230 9.37 11.68 24.67
N VAL A 231 9.75 12.58 25.57
CA VAL A 231 9.17 13.91 25.62
C VAL A 231 9.52 14.73 24.38
N PRO A 232 10.80 14.77 23.94
CA PRO A 232 11.16 15.26 22.62
C PRO A 232 10.36 14.65 21.47
N TRP A 233 10.06 13.35 21.48
CA TRP A 233 9.23 12.70 20.46
C TRP A 233 7.79 13.20 20.42
N ILE A 234 7.15 13.30 21.58
CA ILE A 234 5.81 13.86 21.70
C ILE A 234 5.82 15.32 21.23
N THR A 235 6.85 16.08 21.61
CA THR A 235 7.01 17.49 21.20
C THR A 235 7.16 17.61 19.69
N SER A 236 7.99 16.75 19.07
CA SER A 236 8.15 16.69 17.63
C SER A 236 6.83 16.41 16.92
N ARG A 237 6.03 15.46 17.42
CA ARG A 237 4.70 15.17 16.86
C ARG A 237 3.72 16.33 17.01
N ILE A 238 3.74 17.02 18.15
CA ILE A 238 2.95 18.23 18.36
C ILE A 238 3.35 19.30 17.34
N ASP A 239 4.64 19.48 17.08
CA ASP A 239 5.15 20.45 16.11
C ASP A 239 4.77 20.08 14.68
N THR A 240 4.88 18.81 14.30
CA THR A 240 4.39 18.31 13.00
C THR A 240 2.90 18.58 12.84
N ALA A 241 2.09 18.28 13.87
CA ALA A 241 0.65 18.54 13.84
C ALA A 241 0.30 20.04 13.74
N ARG A 242 1.22 20.92 14.15
CA ARG A 242 1.13 22.38 13.99
C ARG A 242 1.71 22.89 12.65
N GLY A 243 2.16 22.00 11.76
CA GLY A 243 2.82 22.36 10.50
C GLY A 243 4.25 22.91 10.68
N ARG A 244 4.83 22.80 11.89
CA ARG A 244 6.17 23.31 12.22
C ARG A 244 7.24 22.25 11.96
N HIS A 245 7.31 21.72 10.73
CA HIS A 245 8.17 20.58 10.38
C HIS A 245 9.66 20.78 10.74
N ARG A 246 10.20 21.99 10.60
CA ARG A 246 11.58 22.29 11.00
C ARG A 246 11.79 22.24 12.52
N ALA A 247 10.84 22.73 13.32
CA ALA A 247 10.91 22.65 14.78
C ALA A 247 10.74 21.19 15.26
N ALA A 248 9.84 20.45 14.61
CA ALA A 248 9.65 19.03 14.86
C ALA A 248 10.94 18.24 14.63
N TYR A 249 11.62 18.50 13.52
CA TYR A 249 12.91 17.91 13.20
C TYR A 249 13.99 18.27 14.24
N ASN A 250 14.15 19.55 14.56
CA ASN A 250 15.15 20.01 15.52
C ASN A 250 14.95 19.42 16.92
N SER A 251 13.70 19.16 17.33
CA SER A 251 13.38 18.54 18.62
C SER A 251 13.95 17.13 18.77
N VAL A 252 14.14 16.40 17.66
CA VAL A 252 14.60 15.01 17.67
C VAL A 252 16.00 14.81 17.10
N TYR A 253 16.53 15.80 16.38
CA TYR A 253 17.77 15.69 15.60
C TYR A 253 18.98 15.17 16.37
N ASP A 254 19.22 15.69 17.58
CA ASP A 254 20.39 15.32 18.40
C ASP A 254 20.10 14.24 19.45
N LEU A 255 18.89 13.67 19.45
CA LEU A 255 18.55 12.64 20.41
C LEU A 255 19.35 11.36 20.15
N ARG A 256 19.68 10.69 21.23
CA ARG A 256 20.19 9.32 21.22
C ARG A 256 19.12 8.47 21.91
N PRO A 257 18.27 7.77 21.13
CA PRO A 257 17.20 6.98 21.70
C PRO A 257 17.76 5.81 22.51
N ASP A 258 16.95 5.33 23.45
CA ASP A 258 17.25 4.08 24.16
C ASP A 258 17.33 2.89 23.19
N GLU A 259 18.06 1.84 23.54
CA GLU A 259 18.20 0.66 22.67
C GLU A 259 16.85 0.01 22.34
N ALA A 260 15.89 0.06 23.27
CA ALA A 260 14.60 -0.60 23.12
C ALA A 260 13.74 -0.03 21.98
N HIS A 261 13.89 1.26 21.66
CA HIS A 261 13.07 1.94 20.65
C HIS A 261 13.89 2.70 19.60
N ALA A 262 15.21 2.47 19.58
CA ALA A 262 16.12 3.18 18.70
C ALA A 262 15.71 3.08 17.23
N ALA A 263 15.24 1.91 16.79
CA ALA A 263 14.81 1.72 15.42
C ALA A 263 13.57 2.56 15.04
N GLU A 264 12.51 2.61 15.86
CA GLU A 264 11.34 3.46 15.55
C GLU A 264 11.68 4.95 15.63
N CYS A 265 12.53 5.32 16.59
CA CYS A 265 13.03 6.67 16.76
C CYS A 265 13.76 7.14 15.50
N TYR A 266 14.78 6.41 15.05
CA TYR A 266 15.52 6.79 13.84
C TYR A 266 14.62 6.79 12.58
N ARG A 267 13.64 5.88 12.48
CA ARG A 267 12.66 5.92 11.39
C ARG A 267 11.86 7.22 11.39
N ASP A 268 11.39 7.64 12.56
CA ASP A 268 10.63 8.89 12.72
C ASP A 268 11.51 10.13 12.48
N MET A 269 12.81 10.11 12.81
CA MET A 269 13.76 11.16 12.41
C MET A 269 13.94 11.23 10.90
N GLY A 270 14.07 10.07 10.25
CA GLY A 270 14.17 9.96 8.80
C GLY A 270 12.95 10.57 8.12
N ARG A 271 11.75 10.26 8.62
CA ARG A 271 10.49 10.86 8.17
C ARG A 271 10.47 12.38 8.36
N ALA A 272 10.89 12.88 9.53
CA ALA A 272 10.92 14.31 9.79
C ALA A 272 11.91 15.05 8.87
N ALA A 273 13.07 14.44 8.59
CA ALA A 273 14.07 14.96 7.65
C ALA A 273 13.53 15.00 6.21
N GLU A 274 12.83 13.94 5.79
CA GLU A 274 12.19 13.83 4.49
C GLU A 274 11.14 14.94 4.28
N GLN A 275 10.28 15.19 5.29
CA GLN A 275 9.27 16.26 5.23
C GLN A 275 9.85 17.66 5.08
N VAL A 276 11.08 17.91 5.56
CA VAL A 276 11.75 19.21 5.42
C VAL A 276 12.70 19.27 4.22
N GLY A 277 12.70 18.23 3.37
CA GLY A 277 13.52 18.12 2.16
C GLY A 277 15.00 17.80 2.41
N ASP A 278 15.39 17.38 3.62
CA ASP A 278 16.76 16.99 3.95
C ASP A 278 16.97 15.49 3.69
N PHE A 279 17.01 15.11 2.41
CA PHE A 279 17.07 13.71 1.98
C PHE A 279 18.38 13.00 2.34
N SER A 280 19.49 13.74 2.44
CA SER A 280 20.78 13.20 2.89
C SER A 280 20.67 12.70 4.33
N THR A 281 20.10 13.54 5.20
CA THR A 281 19.90 13.17 6.60
C THR A 281 18.80 12.13 6.76
N ALA A 282 17.73 12.19 5.96
CA ALA A 282 16.71 11.14 5.94
C ALA A 282 17.33 9.76 5.65
N SER A 283 18.15 9.67 4.60
CA SER A 283 18.87 8.44 4.23
C SER A 283 19.81 7.94 5.33
N LYS A 284 20.49 8.84 6.05
CA LYS A 284 21.29 8.48 7.22
C LYS A 284 20.41 7.84 8.29
N TRP A 285 19.34 8.50 8.70
CA TRP A 285 18.48 8.00 9.79
C TRP A 285 17.78 6.70 9.46
N TYR A 286 17.35 6.51 8.21
CA TYR A 286 16.80 5.22 7.78
C TYR A 286 17.81 4.06 7.90
N ARG A 287 19.11 4.32 7.68
CA ARG A 287 20.17 3.32 7.91
C ARG A 287 20.41 3.06 9.40
N GLU A 288 20.39 4.09 10.23
CA GLU A 288 20.50 3.92 11.69
C GLU A 288 19.30 3.14 12.25
N SER A 289 18.10 3.38 11.71
CA SER A 289 16.89 2.63 12.06
C SER A 289 17.05 1.14 11.78
N LEU A 290 17.56 0.78 10.60
CA LEU A 290 17.89 -0.62 10.28
C LEU A 290 18.92 -1.21 11.24
N ALA A 291 19.99 -0.46 11.53
CA ALA A 291 21.08 -0.94 12.40
C ALA A 291 20.62 -1.18 13.85
N ALA A 292 19.60 -0.45 14.29
CA ALA A 292 19.00 -0.61 15.61
C ALA A 292 17.97 -1.75 15.71
N LEU A 293 17.67 -2.47 14.62
CA LEU A 293 16.74 -3.60 14.69
C LEU A 293 17.34 -4.77 15.49
N PRO A 294 16.57 -5.41 16.37
CA PRO A 294 17.05 -6.51 17.23
C PRO A 294 17.35 -7.83 16.49
N LEU A 295 17.38 -7.83 15.15
CA LEU A 295 17.44 -9.01 14.27
C LEU A 295 18.50 -8.89 13.16
N THR A 296 19.53 -8.08 13.37
CA THR A 296 20.49 -7.59 12.35
C THR A 296 21.47 -8.61 11.74
N ALA A 297 21.35 -9.91 12.03
CA ALA A 297 21.94 -10.97 11.20
C ALA A 297 21.13 -11.11 9.88
N ASN A 298 21.24 -10.10 9.01
CA ASN A 298 20.27 -9.75 7.96
C ASN A 298 20.40 -10.54 6.63
N ASP A 299 19.98 -11.81 6.63
CA ASP A 299 19.66 -12.54 5.37
C ASP A 299 18.19 -12.33 4.91
N CYS A 300 17.33 -11.81 5.79
CA CYS A 300 15.88 -11.71 5.55
C CYS A 300 15.40 -10.33 5.06
N LEU A 301 16.19 -9.27 5.35
CA LEU A 301 15.96 -7.92 4.86
C LEU A 301 16.84 -7.65 3.65
N ARG A 302 16.21 -7.39 2.50
CA ARG A 302 16.91 -6.98 1.29
C ARG A 302 16.77 -5.49 1.09
N GLN A 303 17.89 -4.77 1.04
CA GLN A 303 17.86 -3.37 0.63
C GLN A 303 17.37 -3.29 -0.82
N VAL A 304 16.38 -2.43 -1.05
CA VAL A 304 15.91 -2.08 -2.39
C VAL A 304 16.30 -0.64 -2.64
N ALA A 305 17.22 -0.46 -3.59
CA ALA A 305 17.48 0.85 -4.17
C ALA A 305 16.41 1.09 -5.23
N HIS A 306 15.54 2.08 -5.02
CA HIS A 306 14.52 2.46 -5.98
C HIS A 306 14.72 3.92 -6.41
N GLY A 307 14.56 4.17 -7.72
CA GLY A 307 15.01 5.40 -8.38
C GLY A 307 14.04 6.57 -8.32
N ARG A 308 12.84 6.41 -7.75
CA ARG A 308 11.89 7.51 -7.59
C ARG A 308 11.23 7.49 -6.22
N ILE A 309 11.59 8.52 -5.46
CA ILE A 309 10.83 9.42 -4.59
C ILE A 309 11.87 9.99 -3.62
N SER A 310 12.54 11.01 -4.16
CA SER A 310 13.46 11.94 -3.52
C SER A 310 13.07 13.31 -4.04
N ASP A 311 13.91 14.34 -3.88
CA ASP A 311 13.68 15.62 -4.58
C ASP A 311 13.22 15.42 -6.04
N ALA A 312 12.41 16.33 -6.57
CA ALA A 312 11.72 16.20 -7.87
C ALA A 312 12.64 15.83 -9.07
N ALA A 313 13.96 15.89 -8.90
CA ALA A 313 14.97 15.53 -9.87
C ALA A 313 15.58 14.12 -9.69
N GLY A 314 15.14 13.33 -8.70
CA GLY A 314 15.64 11.97 -8.46
C GLY A 314 17.08 11.92 -7.94
N ARG A 315 17.62 13.01 -7.36
CA ARG A 315 19.04 13.12 -7.03
C ARG A 315 19.44 12.38 -5.76
N HIS A 316 18.48 12.05 -4.90
CA HIS A 316 18.74 11.51 -3.56
C HIS A 316 17.84 10.32 -3.24
N PRO A 317 17.99 9.17 -3.93
CA PRO A 317 17.13 8.01 -3.72
C PRO A 317 17.16 7.58 -2.25
N LEU A 318 15.99 7.55 -1.61
CA LEU A 318 15.86 7.14 -0.22
C LEU A 318 15.83 5.61 -0.13
N PRO A 319 16.53 5.01 0.84
CA PRO A 319 16.54 3.57 1.00
C PRO A 319 15.29 3.06 1.70
N PHE A 320 14.85 1.88 1.30
CA PHE A 320 13.99 1.01 2.11
C PHE A 320 14.45 -0.44 2.00
N TRP A 321 14.06 -1.26 2.98
CA TRP A 321 14.45 -2.67 3.05
C TRP A 321 13.20 -3.53 3.03
N LEU A 322 13.19 -4.55 2.17
CA LEU A 322 12.09 -5.52 2.08
C LEU A 322 12.36 -6.76 2.92
N ALA A 323 11.44 -7.09 3.82
CA ALA A 323 11.38 -8.40 4.46
C ALA A 323 10.82 -9.45 3.50
N PHE A 324 11.52 -10.59 3.39
CA PHE A 324 11.14 -11.73 2.54
C PHE A 324 10.84 -11.35 1.08
N GLY A 325 11.42 -10.23 0.62
CA GLY A 325 11.27 -9.72 -0.74
C GLY A 325 9.90 -9.08 -1.07
N ARG A 326 8.96 -8.97 -0.13
CA ARG A 326 7.59 -8.49 -0.42
C ARG A 326 6.88 -7.72 0.71
N TYR A 327 7.14 -8.05 1.98
CA TYR A 327 6.13 -7.79 3.02
C TYR A 327 6.32 -6.49 3.83
N TYR A 328 7.52 -5.89 3.91
CA TYR A 328 7.67 -4.66 4.69
C TYR A 328 9.00 -3.92 4.56
N VAL A 329 8.95 -2.65 4.99
CA VAL A 329 9.87 -1.52 4.98
C VAL A 329 10.28 -1.12 6.40
N THR A 330 11.54 -1.33 6.78
CA THR A 330 12.22 -0.23 7.47
C THR A 330 12.74 0.74 6.39
N GLY A 331 12.84 2.03 6.69
CA GLY A 331 13.23 3.07 5.74
C GLY A 331 12.09 3.98 5.24
N SER A 332 12.25 4.56 4.05
CA SER A 332 11.31 5.54 3.50
C SER A 332 10.03 4.87 2.98
N LEU A 333 8.88 5.27 3.54
CA LEU A 333 7.57 4.77 3.16
C LEU A 333 7.12 5.31 1.79
N SER A 334 7.48 6.54 1.45
CA SER A 334 7.18 7.15 0.15
C SER A 334 7.94 6.43 -0.96
N ALA A 335 9.22 6.12 -0.75
CA ALA A 335 10.00 5.29 -1.68
C ALA A 335 9.41 3.89 -1.88
N TYR A 336 8.89 3.27 -0.81
CA TYR A 336 8.19 1.99 -0.92
C TYR A 336 6.89 2.09 -1.71
N LEU A 337 6.11 3.15 -1.50
CA LEU A 337 4.89 3.38 -2.27
C LEU A 337 5.19 3.45 -3.77
N GLY A 338 6.21 4.21 -4.17
CA GLY A 338 6.64 4.29 -5.58
C GLY A 338 7.00 2.92 -6.14
N TYR A 339 7.79 2.13 -5.39
CA TYR A 339 8.13 0.77 -5.77
C TYR A 339 6.91 -0.16 -5.88
N ALA A 340 6.01 -0.15 -4.89
CA ALA A 340 4.82 -0.99 -4.89
C ALA A 340 3.88 -0.65 -6.06
N PHE A 341 3.77 0.64 -6.39
CA PHE A 341 3.02 1.10 -7.56
C PHE A 341 3.64 0.61 -8.88
N GLU A 342 4.96 0.71 -9.05
CA GLU A 342 5.64 0.18 -10.25
C GLU A 342 5.40 -1.34 -10.40
N ARG A 343 5.42 -2.08 -9.27
CA ARG A 343 5.12 -3.52 -9.27
C ARG A 343 3.67 -3.81 -9.61
N PHE A 344 2.74 -2.98 -9.17
CA PHE A 344 1.34 -3.05 -9.58
C PHE A 344 1.19 -2.84 -11.09
N GLU A 345 1.84 -1.83 -11.67
CA GLU A 345 1.77 -1.55 -13.11
C GLU A 345 2.42 -2.66 -13.96
N SER A 346 3.51 -3.24 -13.48
CA SER A 346 4.28 -4.28 -14.17
C SER A 346 3.84 -5.72 -13.85
N ALA A 347 2.80 -5.90 -13.04
CA ALA A 347 2.31 -7.21 -12.64
C ALA A 347 1.88 -8.05 -13.86
N ALA A 348 2.36 -9.30 -13.91
CA ALA A 348 2.10 -10.21 -15.02
C ALA A 348 0.79 -10.98 -14.85
N THR A 349 0.30 -11.10 -13.62
CA THR A 349 -0.92 -11.83 -13.26
C THR A 349 -1.85 -10.96 -12.43
N ASP A 350 -3.14 -11.26 -12.47
CA ASP A 350 -4.15 -10.55 -11.68
C ASP A 350 -3.92 -10.72 -10.17
N ALA A 351 -3.44 -11.88 -9.74
CA ALA A 351 -3.10 -12.13 -8.34
C ALA A 351 -1.94 -11.23 -7.85
N GLU A 352 -0.88 -11.09 -8.65
CA GLU A 352 0.22 -10.15 -8.33
C GLU A 352 -0.26 -8.71 -8.36
N ARG A 353 -1.13 -8.36 -9.30
CA ARG A 353 -1.71 -7.02 -9.42
C ARG A 353 -2.57 -6.69 -8.20
N GLU A 354 -3.38 -7.62 -7.73
CA GLU A 354 -4.18 -7.46 -6.52
C GLU A 354 -3.29 -7.31 -5.28
N GLU A 355 -2.26 -8.15 -5.13
CA GLU A 355 -1.29 -8.11 -4.03
C GLU A 355 -0.58 -6.75 -3.96
N TRP A 356 0.08 -6.34 -5.04
CA TRP A 356 0.81 -5.07 -5.10
C TRP A 356 -0.12 -3.86 -5.04
N GLY A 357 -1.32 -3.95 -5.62
CA GLY A 357 -2.33 -2.91 -5.52
C GLY A 357 -2.77 -2.69 -4.07
N GLY A 358 -2.98 -3.78 -3.30
CA GLY A 358 -3.27 -3.70 -1.88
C GLY A 358 -2.14 -3.05 -1.07
N LEU A 359 -0.89 -3.46 -1.33
CA LEU A 359 0.29 -2.89 -0.68
C LEU A 359 0.47 -1.39 -0.99
N ALA A 360 0.30 -0.99 -2.25
CA ALA A 360 0.38 0.40 -2.69
C ALA A 360 -0.74 1.26 -2.05
N VAL A 361 -1.98 0.79 -2.05
CA VAL A 361 -3.11 1.49 -1.40
C VAL A 361 -2.86 1.70 0.09
N ASN A 362 -2.34 0.67 0.77
CA ASN A 362 -2.01 0.73 2.20
C ASN A 362 -0.89 1.74 2.46
N ALA A 363 0.23 1.64 1.72
CA ALA A 363 1.36 2.56 1.85
C ALA A 363 0.95 4.01 1.60
N ALA A 364 0.20 4.26 0.52
CA ALA A 364 -0.35 5.58 0.21
C ALA A 364 -1.28 6.09 1.30
N GLY A 365 -2.14 5.23 1.85
CA GLY A 365 -3.02 5.60 2.96
C GLY A 365 -2.23 6.07 4.19
N ILE A 366 -1.13 5.39 4.52
CA ILE A 366 -0.25 5.80 5.62
C ILE A 366 0.45 7.12 5.29
N CYS A 367 1.01 7.29 4.08
CA CYS A 367 1.62 8.55 3.63
C CYS A 367 0.65 9.73 3.75
N VAL A 368 -0.60 9.56 3.29
CA VAL A 368 -1.65 10.60 3.39
C VAL A 368 -1.94 10.98 4.83
N ARG A 369 -2.04 10.02 5.76
CA ARG A 369 -2.29 10.28 7.19
C ARG A 369 -1.09 10.89 7.92
N LEU A 370 0.12 10.64 7.41
CA LEU A 370 1.36 11.22 7.91
C LEU A 370 1.72 12.57 7.23
N GLU A 371 0.88 13.06 6.31
CA GLU A 371 1.15 14.26 5.51
C GLU A 371 2.50 14.16 4.74
N MET A 372 2.89 12.95 4.33
CA MET A 372 4.08 12.70 3.52
C MET A 372 3.70 12.74 2.04
N GLU A 373 4.22 13.73 1.31
CA GLU A 373 3.99 13.90 -0.15
C GLU A 373 2.54 13.65 -0.55
N LYS A 374 1.62 14.21 0.24
CA LYS A 374 0.20 13.83 0.22
C LYS A 374 -0.47 13.91 -1.15
N PRO A 375 -0.21 14.92 -2.01
CA PRO A 375 -0.75 14.95 -3.37
C PRO A 375 -0.29 13.74 -4.19
N GLU A 376 1.01 13.40 -4.12
CA GLU A 376 1.58 12.26 -4.85
C GLU A 376 1.06 10.93 -4.31
N ALA A 377 0.98 10.78 -2.98
CA ALA A 377 0.42 9.57 -2.38
C ALA A 377 -1.04 9.33 -2.80
N ARG A 378 -1.86 10.39 -2.86
CA ARG A 378 -3.23 10.32 -3.39
C ARG A 378 -3.26 9.99 -4.87
N ARG A 379 -2.38 10.61 -5.67
CA ARG A 379 -2.28 10.33 -7.10
C ARG A 379 -2.04 8.85 -7.35
N LEU A 380 -1.01 8.28 -6.74
CA LEU A 380 -0.67 6.86 -6.88
C LEU A 380 -1.80 5.95 -6.39
N ARG A 381 -2.44 6.27 -5.25
CA ARG A 381 -3.58 5.49 -4.75
C ARG A 381 -4.79 5.54 -5.69
N GLY A 382 -5.11 6.71 -6.21
CA GLY A 382 -6.18 6.92 -7.17
C GLY A 382 -5.96 6.11 -8.45
N LEU A 383 -4.73 6.09 -8.97
CA LEU A 383 -4.36 5.27 -10.12
C LEU A 383 -4.49 3.76 -9.86
N VAL A 384 -4.16 3.29 -8.65
CA VAL A 384 -4.41 1.89 -8.27
C VAL A 384 -5.91 1.60 -8.19
N PHE A 385 -6.71 2.53 -7.65
CA PHE A 385 -8.17 2.39 -7.64
C PHE A 385 -8.75 2.33 -9.05
N ALA A 386 -8.29 3.19 -9.96
CA ALA A 386 -8.69 3.17 -11.38
C ALA A 386 -8.35 1.83 -12.03
N GLY A 387 -7.10 1.36 -11.89
CA GLY A 387 -6.66 0.07 -12.44
C GLY A 387 -7.30 -1.16 -11.80
N THR A 388 -8.05 -1.00 -10.70
CA THR A 388 -8.84 -2.06 -10.05
C THR A 388 -10.35 -1.85 -10.19
N GLY A 389 -10.79 -0.92 -11.06
CA GLY A 389 -12.20 -0.67 -11.37
C GLY A 389 -12.99 0.07 -10.27
N ARG A 390 -12.32 0.68 -9.30
CA ARG A 390 -12.95 1.44 -8.20
C ARG A 390 -13.01 2.93 -8.54
N ASN A 391 -13.72 3.26 -9.61
CA ASN A 391 -13.71 4.57 -10.26
C ASN A 391 -14.06 5.73 -9.30
N ASP A 392 -15.11 5.60 -8.49
CA ASP A 392 -15.52 6.69 -7.58
C ASP A 392 -14.41 7.06 -6.58
N ARG A 393 -13.75 6.04 -6.00
CA ARG A 393 -12.61 6.26 -5.08
C ARG A 393 -11.39 6.81 -5.82
N ALA A 394 -11.20 6.39 -7.06
CA ALA A 394 -10.13 6.91 -7.91
C ALA A 394 -10.34 8.41 -8.17
N ILE A 395 -11.53 8.81 -8.60
CA ILE A 395 -11.91 10.21 -8.85
C ILE A 395 -11.69 11.06 -7.60
N ASP A 396 -12.15 10.60 -6.43
CA ASP A 396 -11.99 11.33 -5.17
C ASP A 396 -10.51 11.58 -4.83
N ASP A 397 -9.67 10.55 -4.95
CA ASP A 397 -8.24 10.66 -4.66
C ASP A 397 -7.50 11.52 -5.68
N LEU A 398 -7.77 11.34 -6.97
CA LEU A 398 -7.12 12.08 -8.04
C LEU A 398 -7.50 13.57 -8.00
N ARG A 399 -8.77 13.91 -7.71
CA ARG A 399 -9.18 15.30 -7.50
C ARG A 399 -8.50 15.92 -6.29
N ALA A 400 -8.47 15.21 -5.16
CA ALA A 400 -7.80 15.68 -3.96
C ALA A 400 -6.26 15.74 -4.12
N ALA A 401 -5.69 15.03 -5.10
CA ALA A 401 -4.30 15.19 -5.52
C ALA A 401 -4.13 16.46 -6.38
N ALA A 402 -5.00 16.69 -7.38
CA ALA A 402 -4.95 17.84 -8.26
C ALA A 402 -5.06 19.17 -7.49
N GLU A 403 -5.97 19.26 -6.52
CA GLU A 403 -6.11 20.40 -5.61
C GLU A 403 -4.86 20.64 -4.74
N GLY A 404 -4.09 19.58 -4.48
CA GLY A 404 -2.91 19.62 -3.61
C GLY A 404 -1.60 19.94 -4.33
N PHE A 405 -1.53 19.76 -5.64
CA PHE A 405 -0.34 20.09 -6.43
C PHE A 405 -0.23 21.61 -6.67
N PRO A 406 1.00 22.17 -6.72
CA PRO A 406 1.18 23.57 -7.08
C PRO A 406 0.76 23.81 -8.53
N VAL A 407 0.29 25.03 -8.81
CA VAL A 407 -0.06 25.46 -10.16
C VAL A 407 1.14 25.28 -11.09
N GLY A 408 0.94 24.60 -12.22
CA GLY A 408 1.99 24.30 -13.20
C GLY A 408 2.81 23.03 -12.90
N ALA A 409 2.42 22.22 -11.92
CA ALA A 409 3.03 20.90 -11.73
C ALA A 409 2.86 20.02 -12.99
N PRO A 410 3.92 19.32 -13.43
CA PRO A 410 3.90 18.54 -14.67
C PRO A 410 2.92 17.34 -14.63
N GLU A 411 2.48 16.93 -13.45
CA GLU A 411 1.51 15.85 -13.26
C GLU A 411 0.06 16.29 -13.54
N LEU A 412 -0.25 17.59 -13.44
CA LEU A 412 -1.61 18.11 -13.52
C LEU A 412 -2.33 17.81 -14.85
N PRO A 413 -1.73 17.98 -16.05
CA PRO A 413 -2.44 17.70 -17.30
C PRO A 413 -2.86 16.23 -17.40
N GLY A 414 -1.96 15.31 -17.06
CA GLY A 414 -2.25 13.88 -17.06
C GLY A 414 -3.29 13.49 -16.00
N LEU A 415 -3.25 14.15 -14.84
CA LEU A 415 -4.20 13.91 -13.76
C LEU A 415 -5.62 14.39 -14.10
N GLU A 416 -5.78 15.58 -14.66
CA GLU A 416 -7.06 16.09 -15.14
C GLU A 416 -7.60 15.22 -16.28
N ALA A 417 -6.75 14.75 -17.19
CA ALA A 417 -7.14 13.84 -18.26
C ALA A 417 -7.67 12.51 -17.70
N GLU A 418 -6.98 11.93 -16.72
CA GLU A 418 -7.40 10.68 -16.08
C GLU A 418 -8.72 10.83 -15.34
N ILE A 419 -8.93 11.94 -14.62
CA ILE A 419 -10.22 12.22 -13.95
C ILE A 419 -11.34 12.33 -14.99
N GLY A 420 -11.09 13.05 -16.09
CA GLY A 420 -12.05 13.18 -17.19
C GLY A 420 -12.41 11.82 -17.81
N HIS A 421 -11.41 10.98 -18.05
CA HIS A 421 -11.61 9.62 -18.53
C HIS A 421 -12.45 8.77 -17.55
N LEU A 422 -12.19 8.84 -16.25
CA LEU A 422 -12.97 8.13 -15.24
C LEU A 422 -14.43 8.59 -15.20
N TYR A 423 -14.71 9.89 -15.41
CA TYR A 423 -16.09 10.38 -15.54
C TYR A 423 -16.77 9.86 -16.81
N LEU A 424 -16.06 9.70 -17.93
CA LEU A 424 -16.59 9.02 -19.12
C LEU A 424 -17.00 7.57 -18.81
N LEU A 425 -16.17 6.83 -18.07
CA LEU A 425 -16.50 5.46 -17.65
C LEU A 425 -17.73 5.40 -16.74
N ASN A 426 -17.98 6.47 -15.98
CA ASN A 426 -19.17 6.65 -15.15
C ASN A 426 -20.35 7.31 -15.90
N GLU A 427 -20.24 7.47 -17.23
CA GLU A 427 -21.23 8.09 -18.13
C GLU A 427 -21.56 9.58 -17.84
N ASP A 428 -20.76 10.26 -17.01
CA ASP A 428 -20.89 11.69 -16.67
C ASP A 428 -20.07 12.56 -17.64
N HIS A 429 -20.55 12.66 -18.88
CA HIS A 429 -19.86 13.41 -19.94
C HIS A 429 -19.72 14.92 -19.64
N VAL A 430 -20.61 15.50 -18.83
CA VAL A 430 -20.54 16.92 -18.45
C VAL A 430 -19.31 17.17 -17.58
N ARG A 431 -19.11 16.38 -16.52
CA ARG A 431 -17.90 16.51 -15.71
C ARG A 431 -16.65 16.05 -16.45
N ALA A 432 -16.77 15.06 -17.33
CA ALA A 432 -15.66 14.66 -18.17
C ALA A 432 -15.17 15.82 -19.04
N GLU A 433 -16.08 16.54 -19.71
CA GLU A 433 -15.75 17.71 -20.53
C GLU A 433 -14.97 18.75 -19.73
N GLU A 434 -15.43 19.10 -18.53
CA GLU A 434 -14.77 20.09 -17.68
C GLU A 434 -13.32 19.71 -17.35
N HIS A 435 -13.09 18.44 -17.00
CA HIS A 435 -11.76 17.94 -16.64
C HIS A 435 -10.85 17.79 -17.87
N LEU A 436 -11.36 17.25 -18.98
CA LEU A 436 -10.59 17.11 -20.23
C LEU A 436 -10.25 18.49 -20.84
N ALA A 437 -11.14 19.47 -20.75
CA ALA A 437 -10.87 20.83 -21.20
C ALA A 437 -9.77 21.49 -20.37
N ARG A 438 -9.76 21.28 -19.05
CA ARG A 438 -8.64 21.72 -18.19
C ARG A 438 -7.33 21.02 -18.56
N ALA A 439 -7.36 19.72 -18.80
CA ALA A 439 -6.19 18.97 -19.23
C ALA A 439 -5.61 19.54 -20.54
N LEU A 440 -6.46 19.78 -21.55
CA LEU A 440 -6.06 20.33 -22.84
C LEU A 440 -5.62 21.80 -22.79
N ALA A 441 -6.14 22.58 -21.83
CA ALA A 441 -5.67 23.93 -21.57
C ALA A 441 -4.27 23.97 -20.94
N LEU A 442 -3.90 22.92 -20.20
CA LEU A 442 -2.56 22.77 -19.61
C LEU A 442 -1.57 22.13 -20.58
N ASP A 443 -2.01 21.12 -21.34
CA ASP A 443 -1.22 20.44 -22.37
C ASP A 443 -2.14 19.99 -23.53
N SER A 444 -2.05 20.69 -24.65
CA SER A 444 -2.85 20.42 -25.84
C SER A 444 -2.29 19.31 -26.74
N GLU A 445 -1.09 18.79 -26.47
CA GLU A 445 -0.40 17.83 -27.34
C GLU A 445 -0.63 16.36 -26.94
N VAL A 446 -1.62 16.10 -26.07
CA VAL A 446 -1.96 14.76 -25.62
C VAL A 446 -3.07 14.15 -26.47
N ALA A 447 -2.68 13.32 -27.45
CA ALA A 447 -3.61 12.68 -28.39
C ALA A 447 -4.76 11.90 -27.72
N ARG A 448 -4.48 11.19 -26.61
CA ARG A 448 -5.49 10.43 -25.86
C ARG A 448 -6.57 11.34 -25.29
N THR A 449 -6.21 12.49 -24.72
CA THR A 449 -7.16 13.45 -24.15
C THR A 449 -8.10 14.00 -25.22
N TRP A 450 -7.61 14.24 -26.44
CA TRP A 450 -8.46 14.61 -27.58
C TRP A 450 -9.39 13.48 -28.01
N SER A 451 -8.94 12.22 -27.97
CA SER A 451 -9.81 11.06 -28.23
C SER A 451 -10.92 10.93 -27.18
N ASP A 452 -10.61 11.16 -25.90
CA ASP A 452 -11.61 11.18 -24.82
C ASP A 452 -12.59 12.36 -24.99
N MET A 453 -12.10 13.53 -25.43
CA MET A 453 -12.97 14.67 -25.77
C MET A 453 -13.90 14.35 -26.95
N GLY A 454 -13.43 13.59 -27.93
CA GLY A 454 -14.27 13.06 -29.00
C GLY A 454 -15.42 12.21 -28.47
N LEU A 455 -15.17 11.34 -27.48
CA LEU A 455 -16.21 10.55 -26.82
C LEU A 455 -17.20 11.41 -26.03
N VAL A 456 -16.73 12.44 -25.32
CA VAL A 456 -17.62 13.42 -24.66
C VAL A 456 -18.62 14.00 -25.66
N HIS A 457 -18.15 14.45 -26.82
CA HIS A 457 -19.02 15.03 -27.85
C HIS A 457 -19.94 14.00 -28.52
N VAL A 458 -19.51 12.75 -28.68
CA VAL A 458 -20.41 11.66 -29.11
C VAL A 458 -21.55 11.48 -28.11
N MET A 459 -21.26 11.46 -26.81
CA MET A 459 -22.28 11.35 -25.76
C MET A 459 -23.21 12.57 -25.71
N ALA A 460 -22.68 13.75 -26.00
CA ALA A 460 -23.44 15.00 -26.15
C ALA A 460 -24.22 15.09 -27.48
N ARG A 461 -24.03 14.13 -28.40
CA ARG A 461 -24.60 14.11 -29.77
C ARG A 461 -24.15 15.29 -30.66
N ASP A 462 -22.96 15.82 -30.40
CA ASP A 462 -22.31 16.81 -31.26
C ASP A 462 -21.30 16.10 -32.19
N GLU A 463 -21.79 15.57 -33.31
CA GLU A 463 -20.97 14.82 -34.26
C GLU A 463 -19.86 15.67 -34.90
N ALA A 464 -20.09 16.98 -35.06
CA ALA A 464 -19.11 17.88 -35.66
C ALA A 464 -17.94 18.10 -34.70
N ALA A 465 -18.21 18.39 -33.43
CA ALA A 465 -17.18 18.53 -32.41
C ALA A 465 -16.45 17.20 -32.15
N ALA A 466 -17.19 16.08 -32.14
CA ALA A 466 -16.59 14.75 -32.00
C ALA A 466 -15.60 14.43 -33.13
N THR A 467 -16.00 14.68 -34.39
CA THR A 467 -15.13 14.48 -35.55
C THR A 467 -13.87 15.33 -35.44
N ALA A 468 -14.01 16.63 -35.11
CA ALA A 468 -12.86 17.52 -34.97
C ALA A 468 -11.89 17.07 -33.86
N ALA A 469 -12.41 16.61 -32.72
CA ALA A 469 -11.60 16.10 -31.62
C ALA A 469 -10.85 14.81 -31.99
N PHE A 470 -11.51 13.87 -32.68
CA PHE A 470 -10.84 12.66 -33.18
C PHE A 470 -9.81 12.97 -34.27
N ASP A 471 -10.09 13.91 -35.17
CA ASP A 471 -9.15 14.37 -36.19
C ASP A 471 -7.89 14.94 -35.53
N GLN A 472 -8.05 15.75 -34.48
CA GLN A 472 -6.93 16.29 -33.72
C GLN A 472 -6.13 15.20 -32.98
N ALA A 473 -6.81 14.23 -32.36
CA ALA A 473 -6.16 13.08 -31.74
C ALA A 473 -5.29 12.30 -32.74
N LEU A 474 -5.81 12.08 -33.95
CA LEU A 474 -5.13 11.34 -35.01
C LEU A 474 -4.07 12.15 -35.75
N ALA A 475 -4.15 13.47 -35.73
CA ALA A 475 -3.08 14.35 -36.19
C ALA A 475 -1.87 14.28 -35.26
N LEU A 476 -2.11 14.23 -33.95
CA LEU A 476 -1.07 14.10 -32.92
C LEU A 476 -0.48 12.69 -32.87
N ASP A 477 -1.32 11.66 -32.94
CA ASP A 477 -0.88 10.26 -32.98
C ASP A 477 -1.69 9.45 -34.02
N PRO A 478 -1.17 9.34 -35.26
CA PRO A 478 -1.80 8.55 -36.32
C PRO A 478 -1.86 7.03 -36.02
N ALA A 479 -1.13 6.55 -35.02
CA ALA A 479 -1.13 5.16 -34.58
C ALA A 479 -2.05 4.91 -33.38
N LEU A 480 -2.80 5.94 -32.93
CA LEU A 480 -3.74 5.81 -31.82
C LEU A 480 -4.96 4.98 -32.21
N THR A 481 -4.86 3.66 -32.06
CA THR A 481 -5.91 2.68 -32.44
C THR A 481 -7.29 3.03 -31.88
N ILE A 482 -7.36 3.48 -30.62
CA ILE A 482 -8.62 3.78 -29.94
C ILE A 482 -9.36 4.96 -30.59
N ALA A 483 -8.65 5.97 -31.12
CA ALA A 483 -9.27 7.10 -31.80
C ALA A 483 -9.85 6.70 -33.17
N TRP A 484 -9.12 5.88 -33.94
CA TRP A 484 -9.64 5.28 -35.18
C TRP A 484 -10.88 4.42 -34.91
N TYR A 485 -10.82 3.57 -33.88
CA TYR A 485 -11.94 2.71 -33.49
C TYR A 485 -13.18 3.53 -33.11
N ASN A 486 -13.02 4.52 -32.22
CA ASN A 486 -14.14 5.33 -31.73
C ASN A 486 -14.78 6.19 -32.83
N ARG A 487 -13.96 6.82 -33.70
CA ARG A 487 -14.48 7.60 -34.83
C ARG A 487 -15.18 6.70 -35.85
N GLY A 488 -14.64 5.51 -36.11
CA GLY A 488 -15.27 4.52 -36.98
C GLY A 488 -16.61 4.02 -36.45
N LEU A 489 -16.71 3.78 -35.14
CA LEU A 489 -17.96 3.42 -34.48
C LEU A 489 -19.01 4.53 -34.56
N MET A 490 -18.60 5.78 -34.31
CA MET A 490 -19.46 6.96 -34.48
C MET A 490 -20.00 7.06 -35.92
N ARG A 491 -19.13 6.94 -36.94
CA ARG A 491 -19.53 6.96 -38.36
C ARG A 491 -20.47 5.83 -38.73
N LEU A 492 -20.25 4.62 -38.19
CA LEU A 492 -21.15 3.47 -38.39
C LEU A 492 -22.54 3.74 -37.81
N HIS A 493 -22.64 4.43 -36.67
CA HIS A 493 -23.91 4.84 -36.07
C HIS A 493 -24.59 5.95 -36.86
N ALA A 494 -23.83 6.91 -37.39
CA ALA A 494 -24.32 7.97 -38.28
C ALA A 494 -24.72 7.45 -39.68
N GLY A 495 -24.33 6.23 -40.04
CA GLY A 495 -24.64 5.62 -41.34
C GLY A 495 -23.61 5.90 -42.44
N ASP A 496 -22.51 6.58 -42.12
CA ASP A 496 -21.35 6.73 -42.99
C ASP A 496 -20.55 5.42 -43.03
N LEU A 497 -21.04 4.47 -43.82
CA LEU A 497 -20.45 3.14 -43.93
C LEU A 497 -19.07 3.17 -44.60
N GLU A 498 -18.81 4.14 -45.48
CA GLU A 498 -17.52 4.31 -46.15
C GLU A 498 -16.44 4.80 -45.19
N GLY A 499 -16.73 5.87 -44.44
CA GLY A 499 -15.81 6.39 -43.44
C GLY A 499 -15.62 5.42 -42.27
N ALA A 500 -16.67 4.70 -41.87
CA ALA A 500 -16.57 3.66 -40.84
C ALA A 500 -15.65 2.51 -41.28
N GLU A 501 -15.77 2.03 -42.52
CA GLU A 501 -14.92 0.98 -43.07
C GLU A 501 -13.44 1.41 -43.12
N ALA A 502 -13.17 2.66 -43.54
CA ALA A 502 -11.83 3.21 -43.58
C ALA A 502 -11.20 3.29 -42.19
N ASP A 503 -11.92 3.86 -41.21
CA ASP A 503 -11.42 4.06 -39.86
C ASP A 503 -11.24 2.75 -39.09
N LEU A 504 -12.25 1.87 -39.12
CA LEU A 504 -12.17 0.55 -38.49
C LEU A 504 -11.13 -0.34 -39.18
N GLY A 505 -10.94 -0.19 -40.49
CA GLY A 505 -9.89 -0.87 -41.24
C GLY A 505 -8.50 -0.43 -40.78
N ARG A 506 -8.31 0.87 -40.52
CA ARG A 506 -7.07 1.38 -39.96
C ARG A 506 -6.85 0.88 -38.52
N ALA A 507 -7.89 0.87 -37.69
CA ALA A 507 -7.82 0.33 -36.33
C ALA A 507 -7.47 -1.17 -36.33
N ALA A 508 -8.05 -1.96 -37.24
CA ALA A 508 -7.75 -3.39 -37.39
C ALA A 508 -6.32 -3.64 -37.86
N ALA A 509 -5.77 -2.78 -38.73
CA ALA A 509 -4.38 -2.88 -39.15
C ALA A 509 -3.39 -2.60 -38.01
N LEU A 510 -3.77 -1.74 -37.06
CA LEU A 510 -2.96 -1.40 -35.88
C LEU A 510 -3.11 -2.40 -34.73
N ALA A 511 -4.26 -3.08 -34.62
CA ALA A 511 -4.55 -4.10 -33.60
C ALA A 511 -5.25 -5.33 -34.23
N PRO A 512 -4.51 -6.15 -35.00
CA PRO A 512 -5.09 -7.26 -35.77
C PRO A 512 -5.70 -8.37 -34.90
N GLU A 513 -5.27 -8.48 -33.64
CA GLU A 513 -5.79 -9.42 -32.65
C GLU A 513 -7.14 -9.00 -32.03
N ASN A 514 -7.59 -7.76 -32.24
CA ASN A 514 -8.85 -7.29 -31.68
C ASN A 514 -10.06 -7.79 -32.50
N ALA A 515 -10.62 -8.93 -32.05
CA ALA A 515 -11.77 -9.57 -32.69
C ALA A 515 -13.04 -8.71 -32.74
N GLU A 516 -13.16 -7.68 -31.90
CA GLU A 516 -14.29 -6.76 -31.93
C GLU A 516 -14.26 -5.86 -33.17
N ILE A 517 -13.08 -5.30 -33.50
CA ILE A 517 -12.91 -4.47 -34.69
C ILE A 517 -13.27 -5.28 -35.95
N GLY A 518 -12.83 -6.54 -36.01
CA GLY A 518 -13.20 -7.46 -37.08
C GLY A 518 -14.71 -7.70 -37.20
N ARG A 519 -15.42 -7.84 -36.07
CA ARG A 519 -16.89 -7.98 -36.05
C ARG A 519 -17.59 -6.71 -36.57
N LEU A 520 -17.13 -5.53 -36.16
CA LEU A 520 -17.68 -4.26 -36.63
C LEU A 520 -17.47 -4.08 -38.14
N LEU A 521 -16.30 -4.45 -38.67
CA LEU A 521 -16.04 -4.43 -40.12
C LEU A 521 -16.98 -5.36 -40.90
N GLN A 522 -17.26 -6.55 -40.38
CA GLN A 522 -18.25 -7.46 -40.98
C GLN A 522 -19.66 -6.84 -40.97
N GLN A 523 -20.04 -6.18 -39.88
CA GLN A 523 -21.32 -5.48 -39.77
C GLN A 523 -21.43 -4.35 -40.78
N VAL A 524 -20.38 -3.55 -40.96
CA VAL A 524 -20.32 -2.47 -41.98
C VAL A 524 -20.55 -3.06 -43.38
N ALA A 525 -19.81 -4.12 -43.74
CA ALA A 525 -19.93 -4.77 -45.03
C ALA A 525 -21.33 -5.34 -45.31
N LEU A 526 -21.99 -5.91 -44.29
CA LEU A 526 -23.36 -6.39 -44.38
C LEU A 526 -24.35 -5.25 -44.63
N LYS A 527 -24.24 -4.14 -43.88
CA LYS A 527 -25.11 -2.97 -44.05
C LYS A 527 -24.96 -2.35 -45.44
N ARG A 528 -23.74 -2.27 -45.98
CA ARG A 528 -23.51 -1.77 -47.35
C ARG A 528 -24.24 -2.61 -48.40
N ARG A 529 -24.10 -3.94 -48.31
CA ARG A 529 -24.77 -4.89 -49.22
C ARG A 529 -26.30 -4.84 -49.11
N GLN A 530 -26.84 -4.44 -47.97
CA GLN A 530 -28.28 -4.29 -47.75
C GLN A 530 -28.82 -2.95 -48.24
N GLY A 531 -28.01 -1.88 -48.24
CA GLY A 531 -28.39 -0.57 -48.79
C GLY A 531 -28.23 -0.46 -50.31
N GLU A 532 -27.45 -1.36 -50.93
CA GLU A 532 -27.27 -1.46 -52.39
C GLU A 532 -28.33 -2.32 -53.10
N ARG A 533 -29.26 -2.94 -52.36
CA ARG A 533 -30.40 -3.72 -52.87
C ARG A 533 -31.70 -2.95 -52.71
#